data_AF-A0A920R9Q2-F1
#
_entry.id   AF-A0A920R9Q2-F1
#
_cell.length_a   1.000
_cell.length_b   1.000
_cell.length_c   1.000
_cell.angle_alpha   90.00
_cell.angle_beta   90.00
_cell.angle_gamma   90.00
#
_symmetry.space_group_name_H-M   'P 1'
#
loop_
_entity.id
_entity.type
_entity.pdbx_description
1 polymer ?
#
loop_
_entity_poly.entity_id
_entity_poly.type
_entity_poly.pdbx_seq_one_letter_code
_entity_poly.pdbx_strand_id
1 'polypeptide(L)'
;MARFGEQYRAKGRTRTLDSLTVPLLAGLRADQIRNLGYYDSTLRQLYHQRPSNVPVPLAKLESPGYFREFNFDEELRNREFISNWPSLVNDLYAELEKVEPEIVVAPHPFLDRHGDHQYAAIALFEALHRWDREVKVLLYTNHAEGNEAFPLGPKDGMMGLPAWNEDNLNITGVYSHPVDIETQRQKLIALESMHDLRPFDPRDGSLSIR
;
A
#
# COMPACT_ATOMS: atom_id res chain seq x y z
N MET A 1 14.21 -31.48 1.50
CA MET A 1 13.23 -30.51 2.04
C MET A 1 13.25 -29.28 1.16
N ALA A 2 12.11 -28.88 0.59
CA ALA A 2 12.00 -27.54 0.00
C ALA A 2 12.25 -26.49 1.10
N ARG A 3 12.93 -25.39 0.77
CA ARG A 3 13.26 -24.33 1.73
C ARG A 3 11.97 -23.58 2.11
N PHE A 4 11.35 -23.97 3.23
CA PHE A 4 10.18 -23.27 3.77
C PHE A 4 10.49 -21.77 3.90
N GLY A 5 9.61 -20.93 3.36
CA GLY A 5 9.78 -19.47 3.33
C GLY A 5 10.42 -18.90 2.06
N GLU A 6 11.06 -19.71 1.22
CA GLU A 6 11.71 -19.23 0.00
C GLU A 6 10.69 -18.81 -1.07
N GLN A 7 9.59 -19.55 -1.21
CA GLN A 7 8.50 -19.22 -2.14
C GLN A 7 7.81 -17.89 -1.76
N TYR A 8 7.68 -17.60 -0.46
CA TYR A 8 7.13 -16.34 0.02
C TYR A 8 8.10 -15.16 -0.19
N ARG A 9 9.41 -15.37 -0.03
CA ARG A 9 10.44 -14.39 -0.42
C ARG A 9 10.38 -14.10 -1.92
N ALA A 10 10.25 -15.12 -2.75
CA ALA A 10 10.13 -14.98 -4.20
C ALA A 10 8.86 -14.19 -4.59
N LYS A 11 7.68 -14.52 -4.02
CA LYS A 11 6.45 -13.75 -4.25
C LYS A 11 6.62 -12.29 -3.82
N GLY A 12 7.15 -12.05 -2.63
CA GLY A 12 7.40 -10.70 -2.09
C GLY A 12 8.35 -9.89 -2.98
N ARG A 13 9.41 -10.52 -3.52
CA ARG A 13 10.32 -9.88 -4.47
C ARG A 13 9.60 -9.44 -5.74
N THR A 14 8.79 -10.31 -6.35
CA THR A 14 8.01 -9.94 -7.55
C THR A 14 7.07 -8.77 -7.25
N ARG A 15 6.28 -8.82 -6.17
CA ARG A 15 5.37 -7.72 -5.78
C ARG A 15 6.11 -6.42 -5.50
N THR A 16 7.30 -6.50 -4.91
CA THR A 16 8.17 -5.33 -4.69
C THR A 16 8.60 -4.72 -6.03
N LEU A 17 9.07 -5.54 -6.98
CA LEU A 17 9.45 -5.08 -8.31
C LEU A 17 8.26 -4.52 -9.09
N ASP A 18 7.07 -5.12 -9.00
CA ASP A 18 5.85 -4.60 -9.62
C ASP A 18 5.52 -3.20 -9.06
N SER A 19 5.53 -3.04 -7.72
CA SER A 19 5.26 -1.74 -7.07
C SER A 19 6.24 -0.63 -7.45
N LEU A 20 7.45 -0.98 -7.87
CA LEU A 20 8.48 -0.04 -8.31
C LEU A 20 8.40 0.22 -9.82
N THR A 21 8.11 -0.79 -10.63
CA THR A 21 8.22 -0.70 -12.10
C THR A 21 6.90 -0.39 -12.81
N VAL A 22 5.76 -0.85 -12.31
CA VAL A 22 4.45 -0.57 -12.92
C VAL A 22 4.10 0.93 -12.91
N PRO A 23 4.42 1.75 -11.89
CA PRO A 23 4.17 3.20 -11.97
C PRO A 23 4.96 3.91 -13.08
N LEU A 24 6.05 3.33 -13.59
CA LEU A 24 6.76 3.86 -14.78
C LEU A 24 5.86 3.82 -16.03
N LEU A 25 4.95 2.84 -16.14
CA LEU A 25 3.96 2.76 -17.22
C LEU A 25 2.92 3.89 -17.14
N ALA A 26 2.72 4.45 -15.95
CA ALA A 26 1.89 5.64 -15.73
C ALA A 26 2.68 6.96 -15.87
N GLY A 27 3.92 6.90 -16.34
CA GLY A 27 4.77 8.08 -16.59
C GLY A 27 5.45 8.67 -15.35
N LEU A 28 5.37 8.02 -14.18
CA LEU A 28 6.19 8.43 -13.03
C LEU A 28 7.66 8.18 -13.34
N ARG A 29 8.54 9.08 -12.87
CA ARG A 29 9.99 8.84 -12.93
C ARG A 29 10.42 7.92 -11.79
N ALA A 30 11.52 7.19 -12.00
CA ALA A 30 12.10 6.30 -10.99
C ALA A 30 12.41 7.01 -9.64
N ASP A 31 12.85 8.27 -9.69
CA ASP A 31 13.11 9.10 -8.51
C ASP A 31 11.85 9.54 -7.75
N GLN A 32 10.64 9.30 -8.28
CA GLN A 32 9.36 9.60 -7.63
C GLN A 32 8.69 8.39 -6.98
N ILE A 33 9.26 7.18 -7.12
CA ILE A 33 8.63 5.93 -6.68
C ILE A 33 9.35 5.41 -5.44
N ARG A 34 8.59 5.02 -4.41
CA ARG A 34 9.10 4.56 -3.10
C ARG A 34 8.32 3.35 -2.63
N ASN A 35 9.04 2.31 -2.22
CA ASN A 35 8.47 1.18 -1.47
C ASN A 35 9.18 1.11 -0.11
N LEU A 36 8.44 1.38 0.97
CA LEU A 36 9.03 1.42 2.32
C LEU A 36 9.48 0.04 2.84
N GLY A 37 9.10 -1.07 2.20
CA GLY A 37 9.60 -2.42 2.48
C GLY A 37 9.00 -3.12 3.70
N TYR A 38 8.00 -2.53 4.36
CA TYR A 38 7.29 -3.15 5.48
C TYR A 38 6.52 -4.40 5.03
N TYR A 39 6.36 -5.37 5.93
CA TYR A 39 5.87 -6.69 5.58
C TYR A 39 4.34 -6.73 5.47
N ASP A 40 3.87 -7.41 4.43
CA ASP A 40 2.44 -7.67 4.19
C ASP A 40 1.77 -8.32 5.42
N SER A 41 0.59 -7.80 5.76
CA SER A 41 -0.31 -8.20 6.83
C SER A 41 0.25 -7.97 8.23
N THR A 42 1.19 -7.03 8.41
CA THR A 42 1.83 -6.74 9.71
C THR A 42 1.52 -5.38 10.32
N LEU A 43 0.94 -4.40 9.61
CA LEU A 43 0.91 -3.02 10.12
C LEU A 43 0.00 -2.87 11.36
N ARG A 44 -1.07 -3.65 11.45
CA ARG A 44 -1.89 -3.80 12.68
C ARG A 44 -1.07 -4.32 13.86
N GLN A 45 -0.17 -5.27 13.61
CA GLN A 45 0.71 -5.82 14.65
C GLN A 45 1.76 -4.79 15.09
N LEU A 46 2.36 -4.04 14.15
CA LEU A 46 3.27 -2.93 14.47
C LEU A 46 2.58 -1.94 15.44
N TYR A 47 1.34 -1.53 15.13
CA TYR A 47 0.56 -0.60 15.95
C TYR A 47 0.32 -1.11 17.38
N HIS A 48 -0.07 -2.38 17.55
CA HIS A 48 -0.36 -2.93 18.87
C HIS A 48 0.89 -3.33 19.68
N GLN A 49 2.03 -3.59 19.04
CA GLN A 49 3.26 -4.07 19.70
C GLN A 49 4.34 -3.00 19.86
N ARG A 50 4.11 -1.76 19.42
CA ARG A 50 5.11 -0.68 19.50
C ARG A 50 5.62 -0.44 20.93
N PRO A 51 6.93 -0.14 21.09
CA PRO A 51 7.94 0.05 20.04
C PRO A 51 8.62 -1.25 19.55
N SER A 52 8.13 -2.43 19.91
CA SER A 52 8.76 -3.72 19.58
C SER A 52 8.77 -4.02 18.09
N ASN A 53 9.78 -4.78 17.66
CA ASN A 53 9.94 -5.21 16.28
C ASN A 53 9.05 -6.42 15.95
N VAL A 54 8.39 -6.39 14.79
CA VAL A 54 7.59 -7.49 14.24
C VAL A 54 8.42 -8.23 13.18
N PRO A 55 8.67 -9.54 13.33
CA PRO A 55 9.43 -10.32 12.36
C PRO A 55 8.64 -10.54 11.07
N VAL A 56 9.35 -10.88 9.99
CA VAL A 56 8.71 -11.31 8.73
C VAL A 56 7.88 -12.59 8.95
N PRO A 57 6.58 -12.65 8.57
CA PRO A 57 5.73 -13.76 8.98
C PRO A 57 6.05 -15.12 8.34
N LEU A 58 6.26 -15.11 7.01
CA LEU A 58 6.37 -16.35 6.21
C LEU A 58 7.63 -16.41 5.35
N ALA A 59 8.14 -15.28 4.87
CA ALA A 59 9.30 -15.25 3.99
C ALA A 59 10.61 -15.48 4.75
N LYS A 60 11.47 -16.35 4.23
CA LYS A 60 12.83 -16.51 4.76
C LYS A 60 13.71 -15.41 4.20
N LEU A 61 14.07 -14.41 5.00
CA LEU A 61 14.96 -13.32 4.60
C LEU A 61 16.36 -13.46 5.23
N GLU A 62 17.39 -13.01 4.51
CA GLU A 62 18.78 -12.93 5.03
C GLU A 62 19.03 -11.58 5.72
N SER A 63 18.31 -10.53 5.30
CA SER A 63 18.30 -9.18 5.85
C SER A 63 16.85 -8.75 6.09
N PRO A 64 16.50 -8.12 7.23
CA PRO A 64 15.17 -7.56 7.43
C PRO A 64 14.78 -6.56 6.33
N GLY A 65 15.75 -5.78 5.82
CA GLY A 65 15.56 -4.77 4.78
C GLY A 65 15.49 -5.30 3.35
N TYR A 66 15.47 -6.63 3.14
CA TYR A 66 15.59 -7.25 1.81
C TYR A 66 14.69 -6.65 0.71
N PHE A 67 13.46 -6.24 1.03
CA PHE A 67 12.57 -5.63 0.02
C PHE A 67 12.90 -4.15 -0.24
N ARG A 68 13.42 -3.42 0.76
CA ARG A 68 13.84 -2.01 0.62
C ARG A 68 15.05 -1.86 -0.30
N GLU A 69 15.90 -2.88 -0.39
CA GLU A 69 17.08 -2.96 -1.28
C GLU A 69 16.74 -2.77 -2.77
N PHE A 70 15.50 -2.98 -3.20
CA PHE A 70 15.08 -2.82 -4.60
C PHE A 70 14.73 -1.38 -5.02
N ASN A 71 14.56 -0.44 -4.07
CA ASN A 71 14.18 0.95 -4.37
C ASN A 71 15.16 1.62 -5.36
N PHE A 72 14.65 2.47 -6.26
CA PHE A 72 15.51 3.29 -7.12
C PHE A 72 16.25 4.37 -6.34
N ASP A 73 15.59 4.97 -5.34
CA ASP A 73 16.14 5.98 -4.44
C ASP A 73 17.20 5.37 -3.52
N GLU A 74 18.44 5.86 -3.64
CA GLU A 74 19.61 5.34 -2.92
C GLU A 74 19.54 5.62 -1.41
N GLU A 75 18.96 6.76 -1.02
CA GLU A 75 18.81 7.15 0.38
C GLU A 75 17.87 6.18 1.11
N LEU A 76 16.66 5.95 0.58
CA LEU A 76 15.72 4.97 1.13
C LEU A 76 16.29 3.55 1.03
N ARG A 77 16.97 3.18 -0.07
CA ARG A 77 17.59 1.85 -0.22
C ARG A 77 18.59 1.53 0.90
N ASN A 78 19.41 2.52 1.27
CA ASN A 78 20.48 2.37 2.25
C ASN A 78 20.06 2.73 3.69
N ARG A 79 18.88 3.31 3.90
CA ARG A 79 18.33 3.63 5.23
C ARG A 79 18.03 2.33 5.99
N GLU A 80 18.53 2.24 7.23
CA GLU A 80 18.29 1.09 8.12
C GLU A 80 16.80 0.74 8.19
N PHE A 81 16.46 -0.51 7.93
CA PHE A 81 15.09 -1.00 8.02
C PHE A 81 14.87 -1.66 9.39
N ILE A 82 13.92 -1.12 10.15
CA ILE A 82 13.46 -1.71 11.41
C ILE A 82 11.94 -1.87 11.32
N SER A 83 11.47 -3.12 11.38
CA SER A 83 10.05 -3.46 11.32
C SER A 83 9.34 -3.14 12.64
N ASN A 84 9.15 -1.86 12.96
CA ASN A 84 8.34 -1.39 14.09
C ASN A 84 7.52 -0.14 13.71
N TRP A 85 6.54 0.22 14.54
CA TRP A 85 5.66 1.37 14.26
C TRP A 85 6.37 2.73 14.26
N PRO A 86 7.25 3.07 15.23
CA PRO A 86 8.02 4.32 15.16
C PRO A 86 8.78 4.50 13.85
N SER A 87 9.42 3.45 13.34
CA SER A 87 10.12 3.51 12.06
C SER A 87 9.19 3.73 10.87
N LEU A 88 8.01 3.08 10.85
CA LEU A 88 7.01 3.31 9.79
C LEU A 88 6.56 4.78 9.74
N VAL A 89 6.23 5.36 10.90
CA VAL A 89 5.84 6.78 11.01
C VAL A 89 7.00 7.71 10.65
N ASN A 90 8.23 7.38 11.06
CA ASN A 90 9.43 8.15 10.69
C ASN A 90 9.73 8.10 9.19
N ASP A 91 9.59 6.95 8.54
CA ASP A 91 9.79 6.81 7.10
C ASP A 91 8.73 7.62 6.33
N LEU A 92 7.45 7.53 6.71
CA LEU A 92 6.37 8.34 6.12
C LEU A 92 6.61 9.84 6.33
N TYR A 93 7.04 10.25 7.52
CA TYR A 93 7.39 11.64 7.82
C TYR A 93 8.55 12.14 6.94
N ALA A 94 9.58 11.32 6.73
CA ALA A 94 10.71 11.67 5.85
C ALA A 94 10.28 11.80 4.37
N GLU A 95 9.35 10.96 3.88
CA GLU A 95 8.81 11.15 2.52
C GLU A 95 7.94 12.42 2.42
N LEU A 96 7.21 12.81 3.48
CA LEU A 96 6.47 14.09 3.51
C LEU A 96 7.42 15.30 3.48
N GLU A 97 8.53 15.28 4.24
CA GLU A 97 9.57 16.32 4.19
C GLU A 97 10.26 16.39 2.82
N LYS A 98 10.43 15.24 2.14
CA LYS A 98 11.13 15.15 0.85
C LYS A 98 10.27 15.56 -0.35
N VAL A 99 8.96 15.29 -0.29
CA VAL A 99 8.02 15.55 -1.40
C VAL A 99 7.30 16.90 -1.23
N GLU A 100 7.13 17.37 0.01
CA GLU A 100 6.30 18.52 0.39
C GLU A 100 4.92 18.58 -0.31
N PRO A 101 4.09 17.53 -0.19
CA PRO A 101 2.90 17.37 -1.03
C PRO A 101 1.75 18.32 -0.65
N GLU A 102 1.16 18.99 -1.65
CA GLU A 102 -0.12 19.70 -1.51
C GLU A 102 -1.32 18.73 -1.34
N ILE A 103 -1.20 17.52 -1.90
CA ILE A 103 -2.24 16.50 -1.91
C ILE A 103 -1.63 15.13 -1.57
N VAL A 104 -2.25 14.41 -0.65
CA VAL A 104 -1.91 13.01 -0.33
C VAL A 104 -3.13 12.13 -0.61
N VAL A 105 -2.91 10.96 -1.22
CA VAL A 105 -3.97 9.98 -1.54
C VAL A 105 -3.71 8.71 -0.74
N ALA A 106 -4.69 8.25 0.05
CA ALA A 106 -4.52 7.11 0.95
C ALA A 106 -5.83 6.31 1.13
N PRO A 107 -5.77 5.04 1.58
CA PRO A 107 -6.97 4.31 1.98
C PRO A 107 -7.67 4.99 3.16
N HIS A 108 -9.00 4.92 3.21
CA HIS A 108 -9.80 5.42 4.32
C HIS A 108 -9.72 4.44 5.51
N PRO A 109 -9.32 4.90 6.72
CA PRO A 109 -9.04 4.01 7.85
C PRO A 109 -10.25 3.22 8.38
N PHE A 110 -11.47 3.61 7.98
CA PHE A 110 -12.72 2.93 8.34
C PHE A 110 -13.48 2.30 7.15
N LEU A 111 -13.29 2.79 5.91
CA LEU A 111 -14.08 2.29 4.75
C LEU A 111 -13.34 1.21 3.98
N ASP A 112 -12.04 1.05 4.20
CA ASP A 112 -11.26 -0.08 3.72
C ASP A 112 -11.05 -1.07 4.87
N ARG A 113 -11.44 -2.32 4.67
CA ARG A 113 -11.39 -3.39 5.67
C ARG A 113 -10.00 -4.01 5.83
N HIS A 114 -9.09 -3.77 4.88
CA HIS A 114 -7.79 -4.44 4.87
C HIS A 114 -6.88 -3.87 5.97
N GLY A 115 -6.34 -4.75 6.83
CA GLY A 115 -5.57 -4.33 8.00
C GLY A 115 -4.42 -3.38 7.66
N ASP A 116 -3.61 -3.71 6.65
CA ASP A 116 -2.50 -2.82 6.28
C ASP A 116 -2.97 -1.49 5.67
N HIS A 117 -4.14 -1.44 5.03
CA HIS A 117 -4.68 -0.17 4.51
C HIS A 117 -5.09 0.75 5.66
N GLN A 118 -5.81 0.21 6.65
CA GLN A 118 -6.21 0.94 7.86
C GLN A 118 -5.00 1.50 8.60
N TYR A 119 -4.00 0.65 8.86
CA TYR A 119 -2.85 1.03 9.66
C TYR A 119 -1.77 1.82 8.89
N ALA A 120 -1.66 1.68 7.57
CA ALA A 120 -0.89 2.63 6.76
C ALA A 120 -1.50 4.05 6.82
N ALA A 121 -2.82 4.16 6.72
CA ALA A 121 -3.51 5.44 6.85
C ALA A 121 -3.34 6.06 8.25
N ILE A 122 -3.44 5.27 9.31
CA ILE A 122 -3.20 5.75 10.69
C ILE A 122 -1.74 6.20 10.88
N ALA A 123 -0.76 5.45 10.37
CA ALA A 123 0.66 5.85 10.42
C ALA A 123 0.92 7.15 9.64
N LEU A 124 0.27 7.31 8.49
CA LEU A 124 0.31 8.52 7.69
C LEU A 124 -0.30 9.70 8.46
N PHE A 125 -1.45 9.54 9.14
CA PHE A 125 -2.03 10.62 9.94
C PHE A 125 -1.15 11.00 11.15
N GLU A 126 -0.48 10.05 11.80
CA GLU A 126 0.53 10.34 12.81
C GLU A 126 1.72 11.13 12.22
N ALA A 127 2.18 10.78 11.01
CA ALA A 127 3.25 11.49 10.31
C ALA A 127 2.84 12.90 9.84
N LEU A 128 1.63 13.06 9.29
CA LEU A 128 1.06 14.35 8.87
C LEU A 128 0.88 15.29 10.06
N HIS A 129 0.39 14.78 11.20
CA HIS A 129 0.26 15.57 12.42
C HIS A 129 1.62 16.09 12.92
N ARG A 130 2.68 15.29 12.79
CA ARG A 130 4.05 15.72 13.12
C ARG A 130 4.63 16.69 12.09
N TRP A 131 4.27 16.55 10.81
CA TRP A 131 4.74 17.42 9.72
C TRP A 131 4.13 18.83 9.78
N ASP A 132 2.94 18.96 10.36
CA ASP A 132 2.28 20.22 10.74
C ASP A 132 2.20 21.26 9.60
N ARG A 133 1.77 20.80 8.42
CA ARG A 133 1.50 21.65 7.25
C ARG A 133 0.11 21.42 6.68
N GLU A 134 -0.43 22.43 6.01
CA GLU A 134 -1.69 22.32 5.29
C GLU A 134 -1.54 21.39 4.07
N VAL A 135 -2.43 20.40 3.98
CA VAL A 135 -2.39 19.35 2.95
C VAL A 135 -3.77 18.75 2.75
N LYS A 136 -4.15 18.51 1.49
CA LYS A 136 -5.42 17.89 1.15
C LYS A 136 -5.29 16.38 1.12
N VAL A 137 -5.94 15.68 2.05
CA VAL A 137 -5.99 14.21 2.05
C VAL A 137 -7.22 13.74 1.27
N LEU A 138 -7.00 12.96 0.20
CA LEU A 138 -8.04 12.27 -0.57
C LEU A 138 -8.08 10.81 -0.14
N LEU A 139 -9.19 10.40 0.48
CA LEU A 139 -9.36 9.04 0.99
C LEU A 139 -10.17 8.18 0.02
N TYR A 140 -9.69 6.97 -0.26
CA TYR A 140 -10.36 5.97 -1.11
C TYR A 140 -10.61 4.66 -0.35
N THR A 141 -11.38 3.74 -0.93
CA THR A 141 -11.44 2.34 -0.46
C THR A 141 -11.17 1.40 -1.63
N ASN A 142 -10.41 0.33 -1.38
CA ASN A 142 -10.18 -0.76 -2.31
C ASN A 142 -10.90 -2.04 -1.86
N HIS A 143 -10.88 -2.33 -0.55
CA HIS A 143 -11.64 -3.43 0.04
C HIS A 143 -12.77 -2.87 0.89
N ALA A 144 -13.87 -2.48 0.22
CA ALA A 144 -14.99 -1.81 0.89
C ALA A 144 -15.56 -2.64 2.06
N GLU A 145 -15.76 -1.97 3.20
CA GLU A 145 -16.38 -2.56 4.39
C GLU A 145 -17.79 -3.09 4.06
N GLY A 146 -18.16 -4.23 4.65
CA GLY A 146 -19.43 -4.92 4.38
C GLY A 146 -19.58 -5.58 2.99
N ASN A 147 -18.85 -5.17 1.95
CA ASN A 147 -18.90 -5.81 0.62
C ASN A 147 -17.62 -5.58 -0.22
N GLU A 148 -16.71 -6.55 -0.22
CA GLU A 148 -15.49 -6.51 -1.03
C GLU A 148 -15.73 -6.52 -2.56
N ALA A 149 -16.90 -6.99 -3.01
CA ALA A 149 -17.27 -6.90 -4.43
C ALA A 149 -17.83 -5.52 -4.82
N PHE A 150 -17.94 -4.58 -3.88
CA PHE A 150 -18.20 -3.18 -4.20
C PHE A 150 -16.94 -2.57 -4.84
N PRO A 151 -17.07 -1.84 -5.97
CA PRO A 151 -18.32 -1.39 -6.57
C PRO A 151 -18.98 -2.41 -7.51
N LEU A 152 -20.30 -2.52 -7.41
CA LEU A 152 -21.11 -3.41 -8.24
C LEU A 152 -21.54 -2.71 -9.54
N GLY A 153 -21.35 -3.37 -10.69
CA GLY A 153 -21.81 -2.90 -11.99
C GLY A 153 -20.76 -3.00 -13.09
N PRO A 154 -21.02 -2.43 -14.28
CA PRO A 154 -20.03 -2.32 -15.34
C PRO A 154 -18.96 -1.28 -14.98
N LYS A 155 -17.72 -1.48 -15.46
CA LYS A 155 -16.53 -0.66 -15.12
C LYS A 155 -16.63 0.82 -15.52
N ASP A 156 -17.55 1.15 -16.42
CA ASP A 156 -17.85 2.46 -16.98
C ASP A 156 -19.23 3.00 -16.54
N GLY A 157 -19.91 2.28 -15.63
CA GLY A 157 -21.18 2.71 -15.04
C GLY A 157 -21.03 3.84 -14.03
N MET A 158 -22.10 4.61 -13.84
CA MET A 158 -22.21 5.50 -12.68
C MET A 158 -22.23 4.69 -11.39
N MET A 159 -21.56 5.23 -10.36
CA MET A 159 -21.24 4.51 -9.14
C MET A 159 -21.61 5.38 -7.93
N GLY A 160 -22.30 4.78 -6.96
CA GLY A 160 -22.55 5.42 -5.66
C GLY A 160 -21.29 5.44 -4.78
N LEU A 161 -21.41 6.03 -3.59
CA LEU A 161 -20.41 5.82 -2.54
C LEU A 161 -20.59 4.42 -1.91
N PRO A 162 -19.55 3.85 -1.27
CA PRO A 162 -19.72 2.71 -0.38
C PRO A 162 -20.78 3.02 0.68
N ALA A 163 -21.60 2.03 1.04
CA ALA A 163 -22.56 2.19 2.11
C ALA A 163 -21.85 2.31 3.46
N TRP A 164 -22.29 3.25 4.29
CA TRP A 164 -21.80 3.41 5.65
C TRP A 164 -22.93 3.88 6.55
N ASN A 165 -23.02 3.29 7.75
CA ASN A 165 -24.19 3.38 8.63
C ASN A 165 -23.89 4.08 9.97
N GLU A 166 -22.69 4.64 10.15
CA GLU A 166 -22.28 5.34 11.37
C GLU A 166 -21.94 6.82 11.08
N ASP A 167 -22.36 7.73 11.95
CA ASP A 167 -22.13 9.18 11.82
C ASP A 167 -20.71 9.60 12.24
N ASN A 168 -19.68 8.84 11.83
CA ASN A 168 -18.27 9.04 12.21
C ASN A 168 -17.31 9.26 11.01
N LEU A 169 -17.81 9.28 9.77
CA LEU A 169 -17.01 9.67 8.61
C LEU A 169 -16.76 11.17 8.62
N ASN A 170 -15.58 11.57 9.09
CA ASN A 170 -15.07 12.94 9.01
C ASN A 170 -14.64 13.29 7.58
N ILE A 171 -15.60 13.30 6.64
CA ILE A 171 -15.41 13.56 5.21
C ILE A 171 -15.98 14.95 4.88
N THR A 172 -15.17 15.84 4.32
CA THR A 172 -15.57 17.22 3.97
C THR A 172 -16.22 17.34 2.58
N GLY A 173 -16.11 16.32 1.74
CA GLY A 173 -16.70 16.29 0.41
C GLY A 173 -16.29 15.05 -0.40
N VAL A 174 -16.88 14.91 -1.58
CA VAL A 174 -16.58 13.82 -2.53
C VAL A 174 -15.77 14.39 -3.70
N TYR A 175 -14.75 13.65 -4.12
CA TYR A 175 -13.94 13.98 -5.30
C TYR A 175 -13.94 12.82 -6.29
N SER A 176 -14.04 13.13 -7.58
CA SER A 176 -13.91 12.17 -8.67
C SER A 176 -13.00 12.77 -9.73
N HIS A 177 -12.01 12.00 -10.19
CA HIS A 177 -11.01 12.44 -11.16
C HIS A 177 -11.31 11.82 -12.54
N PRO A 178 -11.92 12.57 -13.49
CA PRO A 178 -12.17 12.07 -14.83
C PRO A 178 -10.86 11.89 -15.59
N VAL A 179 -10.74 10.79 -16.32
CA VAL A 179 -9.58 10.47 -17.18
C VAL A 179 -10.05 10.11 -18.57
N ASP A 180 -9.30 10.52 -19.59
CA ASP A 180 -9.63 10.24 -20.99
C ASP A 180 -9.52 8.74 -21.34
N ILE A 181 -10.04 8.37 -22.50
CA ILE A 181 -10.10 6.97 -22.95
C ILE A 181 -8.72 6.34 -23.13
N GLU A 182 -7.69 7.13 -23.43
CA GLU A 182 -6.33 6.60 -23.63
C GLU A 182 -5.67 6.32 -22.29
N THR A 183 -5.78 7.25 -21.34
CA THR A 183 -5.39 7.05 -19.94
C THR A 183 -6.09 5.84 -19.34
N GLN A 184 -7.38 5.62 -19.64
CA GLN A 184 -8.10 4.41 -19.22
C GLN A 184 -7.49 3.13 -19.80
N ARG A 185 -7.05 3.12 -21.06
CA ARG A 185 -6.35 1.98 -21.68
C ARG A 185 -4.99 1.74 -21.04
N GLN A 186 -4.20 2.78 -20.82
CA GLN A 186 -2.89 2.67 -20.17
C GLN A 186 -3.02 2.14 -18.73
N LYS A 187 -4.05 2.57 -17.99
CA LYS A 187 -4.38 2.00 -16.67
C LYS A 187 -4.69 0.50 -16.72
N LEU A 188 -5.39 0.01 -17.75
CA LEU A 188 -5.64 -1.43 -17.91
C LEU A 188 -4.33 -2.21 -18.15
N ILE A 189 -3.42 -1.70 -19.00
CA ILE A 189 -2.11 -2.33 -19.23
C ILE A 189 -1.23 -2.32 -17.97
N ALA A 190 -1.29 -1.24 -17.18
CA ALA A 190 -0.61 -1.19 -15.88
C ALA A 190 -1.17 -2.22 -14.89
N LEU A 191 -2.50 -2.41 -14.83
CA LEU A 191 -3.13 -3.44 -13.99
C LEU A 191 -2.72 -4.87 -14.41
N GLU A 192 -2.71 -5.18 -15.70
CA GLU A 192 -2.24 -6.48 -16.21
C GLU A 192 -0.77 -6.80 -15.87
N SER A 193 0.02 -5.76 -15.58
CA SER A 193 1.42 -5.85 -15.18
C SER A 193 1.63 -6.15 -13.68
N MET A 194 0.58 -6.05 -12.86
CA MET A 194 0.62 -6.42 -11.43
C MET A 194 0.41 -7.92 -11.26
N HIS A 195 1.47 -8.68 -10.93
CA HIS A 195 1.38 -10.13 -10.77
C HIS A 195 0.47 -10.57 -9.61
N ASP A 196 0.27 -9.71 -8.62
CA ASP A 196 -0.57 -10.00 -7.45
C ASP A 196 -2.08 -10.04 -7.75
N LEU A 197 -2.52 -9.42 -8.85
CA LEU A 197 -3.92 -9.50 -9.30
C LEU A 197 -4.23 -10.85 -9.98
N ARG A 198 -3.21 -11.65 -10.28
CA ARG A 198 -3.38 -13.00 -10.84
C ARG A 198 -3.57 -14.00 -9.70
N PRO A 199 -4.44 -15.02 -9.84
CA PRO A 199 -4.58 -16.07 -8.83
C PRO A 199 -3.23 -16.73 -8.52
N PHE A 200 -2.71 -16.49 -7.32
CA PHE A 200 -1.48 -17.10 -6.85
C PHE A 200 -1.79 -18.31 -5.96
N ASP A 201 -1.66 -19.49 -6.55
CA ASP A 201 -1.58 -20.80 -5.91
C ASP A 201 -0.20 -20.86 -5.16
N PRO A 202 -0.06 -20.71 -3.79
CA PRO A 202 1.20 -20.30 -3.14
C PRO A 202 2.16 -21.37 -2.55
N ARG A 203 1.81 -22.65 -2.60
CA ARG A 203 2.67 -23.79 -2.23
C ARG A 203 3.42 -24.21 -3.50
N ASP A 204 2.83 -25.18 -4.18
CA ASP A 204 2.86 -25.46 -5.60
C ASP A 204 1.98 -24.41 -6.33
N GLY A 205 0.82 -23.93 -5.82
CA GLY A 205 -0.25 -24.65 -5.11
C GLY A 205 -1.16 -23.88 -4.11
N SER A 206 -2.47 -23.75 -4.35
CA SER A 206 -3.47 -23.01 -3.52
C SER A 206 -3.63 -23.60 -2.12
N LEU A 207 -2.88 -23.13 -1.11
CA LEU A 207 -3.46 -23.05 0.24
C LEU A 207 -4.17 -21.70 0.32
N SER A 208 -5.44 -21.74 -0.08
CA SER A 208 -6.38 -20.63 0.06
C SER A 208 -6.38 -20.13 1.50
N ILE A 209 -5.93 -18.89 1.66
CA ILE A 209 -6.33 -18.03 2.76
C ILE A 209 -7.03 -16.86 2.08
N ARG A 210 -8.36 -16.85 2.23
CA ARG A 210 -9.17 -15.63 2.13
C ARG A 210 -9.12 -14.93 3.48
#